data_AF-A0A934DDK9-F1
#
_entry.id   AF-A0A934DDK9-F1
#
_cell.length_a   1.000
_cell.length_b   1.000
_cell.length_c   1.000
_cell.angle_alpha   90.00
_cell.angle_beta   90.00
_cell.angle_gamma   90.00
#
_symmetry.space_group_name_H-M   'P 1'
#
loop_
_entity.id
_entity.type
_entity.pdbx_description
1 polymer ?
#
loop_
_entity_poly.entity_id
_entity_poly.type
_entity_poly.pdbx_seq_one_letter_code
_entity_poly.pdbx_strand_id
1 'polypeptide(L)'
;MRKFAAVPRKKLLAVLSAALALFMLGWYGSRIETLREVAKNTAIPIRYQDPDYPYIKALVSVGIPNATGFPELKNVRVDVQTVIDKAKASGNATDVGVYFRLPTNAHWFGINENDTFDPGSLIKAPIMAAYLKDAEHDPWIMERRIRYSRVKMISFPTRLRRNFPRVHTLRKNCLRP
;
A
#
# COMPACT_ATOMS: atom_id res chain seq x y z
N MET A 1 -22.80 27.60 -63.22
CA MET A 1 -21.35 27.50 -62.99
C MET A 1 -20.89 28.67 -62.10
N ARG A 2 -20.71 28.47 -60.80
CA ARG A 2 -20.25 29.53 -59.87
C ARG A 2 -18.71 29.59 -59.91
N LYS A 3 -18.17 30.70 -60.41
CA LYS A 3 -16.73 30.98 -60.43
C LYS A 3 -16.22 31.05 -58.98
N PHE A 4 -15.42 30.09 -58.56
CA PHE A 4 -14.70 30.17 -57.28
C PHE A 4 -13.65 31.27 -57.43
N ALA A 5 -13.91 32.42 -56.81
CA ALA A 5 -12.96 33.53 -56.77
C ALA A 5 -11.68 33.07 -56.06
N ALA A 6 -10.53 33.27 -56.70
CA ALA A 6 -9.23 32.93 -56.15
C ALA A 6 -8.97 33.74 -54.87
N VAL A 7 -9.02 33.07 -53.72
CA VAL A 7 -8.73 33.70 -52.43
C VAL A 7 -7.23 34.02 -52.37
N PRO A 8 -6.82 35.25 -52.04
CA PRO A 8 -5.40 35.61 -51.98
C PRO A 8 -4.66 34.76 -50.93
N ARG A 9 -3.50 34.19 -51.30
CA ARG A 9 -2.69 33.28 -50.48
C ARG A 9 -2.49 33.73 -49.02
N LYS A 10 -2.35 35.03 -48.77
CA LYS A 10 -2.21 35.60 -47.42
C LYS A 10 -3.47 35.41 -46.54
N LYS A 11 -4.67 35.49 -47.11
CA LYS A 11 -5.93 35.22 -46.40
C LYS A 11 -6.11 33.72 -46.14
N LEU A 12 -5.65 32.87 -47.06
CA LEU A 12 -5.67 31.41 -46.88
C LEU A 12 -4.75 30.97 -45.73
N LEU A 13 -3.55 31.54 -45.64
CA LEU A 13 -2.60 31.27 -44.56
C LEU A 13 -3.11 31.74 -43.19
N ALA A 14 -3.79 32.89 -43.13
CA ALA A 14 -4.38 33.41 -41.89
C ALA A 14 -5.55 32.53 -41.38
N VAL A 15 -6.36 31.98 -42.29
CA VAL A 15 -7.47 31.07 -41.91
C VAL A 15 -6.92 29.73 -41.41
N LEU A 16 -5.86 29.21 -42.04
CA LEU A 16 -5.21 27.96 -41.60
C LEU A 16 -4.54 28.10 -40.22
N SER A 17 -3.85 29.21 -39.93
CA SER A 17 -3.24 29.42 -38.62
C SER A 17 -4.28 29.57 -37.50
N ALA A 18 -5.40 30.24 -37.78
CA ALA A 18 -6.51 30.36 -36.83
C ALA A 18 -7.16 29.00 -36.54
N ALA A 19 -7.36 28.17 -37.57
CA ALA A 19 -7.89 26.81 -37.39
C ALA A 19 -6.94 25.93 -36.57
N LEU A 20 -5.62 26.05 -36.78
CA LEU A 20 -4.62 25.29 -36.04
C LEU A 20 -4.55 25.71 -34.56
N ALA A 21 -4.69 27.01 -34.27
CA ALA A 21 -4.74 27.52 -32.91
C ALA A 21 -5.98 27.04 -32.14
N LEU A 22 -7.15 27.04 -32.79
CA LEU A 22 -8.39 26.49 -32.21
C LEU A 22 -8.27 24.98 -31.94
N PHE A 23 -7.64 24.24 -32.86
CA PHE A 23 -7.39 22.81 -32.68
C PHE A 23 -6.46 22.53 -31.50
N MET A 24 -5.36 23.30 -31.38
CA MET A 24 -4.43 23.19 -30.24
C MET A 24 -5.09 23.55 -28.91
N LEU A 25 -5.91 24.60 -28.86
CA LEU A 25 -6.67 24.98 -27.66
C LEU A 25 -7.67 23.90 -27.25
N GLY A 26 -8.41 23.33 -28.20
CA GLY A 26 -9.33 22.21 -27.93
C GLY A 26 -8.59 20.96 -27.46
N TRP A 27 -7.44 20.64 -28.06
CA TRP A 27 -6.61 19.51 -27.64
C TRP A 27 -6.04 19.70 -26.24
N TYR A 28 -5.60 20.92 -25.90
CA TYR A 28 -5.07 21.24 -24.58
C TYR A 28 -6.18 21.28 -23.50
N GLY A 29 -7.35 21.81 -23.83
CA GLY A 29 -8.53 21.82 -22.94
C GLY A 29 -9.02 20.40 -22.61
N SER A 30 -9.12 19.52 -23.63
CA SER A 30 -9.48 18.11 -23.44
C SER A 30 -8.49 17.38 -22.53
N ARG A 31 -7.18 17.69 -22.63
CA ARG A 31 -6.17 17.13 -21.73
C ARG A 31 -6.35 17.61 -20.27
N ILE A 32 -6.72 18.87 -20.05
CA ILE A 32 -6.98 19.38 -18.69
C ILE A 32 -8.24 18.76 -18.06
N GLU A 33 -9.30 18.54 -18.84
CA GLU A 33 -10.52 17.89 -18.35
C GLU A 33 -10.29 16.42 -17.98
N THR A 34 -9.50 15.68 -18.78
CA THR A 34 -9.13 14.29 -18.45
C THR A 34 -8.37 14.19 -17.12
N LEU A 35 -7.57 15.20 -16.74
CA LEU A 35 -6.88 15.24 -15.44
C LEU A 35 -7.83 15.52 -14.28
N ARG A 36 -8.91 16.27 -14.50
CA ARG A 36 -9.90 16.61 -13.47
C ARG A 36 -10.86 15.46 -13.16
N GLU A 37 -11.17 14.62 -14.15
CA GLU A 37 -11.92 13.37 -13.99
C GLU A 37 -11.14 12.35 -13.13
N VAL A 38 -9.82 12.22 -13.35
CA VAL A 38 -8.95 11.32 -12.56
C VAL A 38 -8.93 11.71 -11.06
N ALA A 39 -9.01 13.01 -10.74
CA ALA A 39 -9.00 13.49 -9.35
C ALA A 39 -10.27 13.17 -8.55
N LYS A 40 -11.39 12.80 -9.20
CA LYS A 40 -12.68 12.51 -8.54
C LYS A 40 -12.96 11.01 -8.36
N ASN A 41 -12.07 10.14 -8.85
CA ASN A 41 -12.30 8.71 -8.92
C ASN A 41 -11.72 7.97 -7.71
N THR A 42 -12.31 8.17 -6.53
CA THR A 42 -12.06 7.34 -5.36
C THR A 42 -12.89 6.06 -5.44
N ALA A 43 -12.24 4.90 -5.33
CA ALA A 43 -12.94 3.64 -5.15
C ALA A 43 -13.71 3.70 -3.82
N ILE A 44 -15.05 3.72 -3.87
CA ILE A 44 -15.88 3.76 -2.68
C ILE A 44 -16.20 2.31 -2.29
N PRO A 45 -15.59 1.76 -1.23
CA PRO A 45 -16.01 0.46 -0.71
C PRO A 45 -17.44 0.57 -0.17
N ILE A 46 -18.38 -0.19 -0.72
CA ILE A 46 -19.71 -0.33 -0.12
C ILE A 46 -19.59 -1.35 1.00
N ARG A 47 -19.99 -0.96 2.21
CA ARG A 47 -19.90 -1.79 3.40
C ARG A 47 -21.27 -2.04 4.00
N TYR A 48 -21.49 -3.28 4.43
CA TYR A 48 -22.63 -3.64 5.25
C TYR A 48 -22.25 -3.49 6.72
N GLN A 49 -23.13 -2.89 7.50
CA GLN A 49 -22.98 -2.77 8.94
C GLN A 49 -24.05 -3.64 9.59
N ASP A 50 -23.59 -4.73 10.19
CA ASP A 50 -24.44 -5.61 10.95
C ASP A 50 -24.74 -4.97 12.33
N PRO A 51 -26.02 -4.88 12.75
CA PRO A 51 -26.38 -4.35 14.06
C PRO A 51 -25.83 -5.18 15.23
N ASP A 52 -25.65 -6.48 15.07
CA ASP A 52 -25.14 -7.38 16.11
C ASP A 52 -23.61 -7.24 16.28
N TYR A 53 -22.92 -6.76 15.23
CA TYR A 53 -21.47 -6.60 15.19
C TYR A 53 -21.07 -5.18 14.76
N PRO A 54 -21.24 -4.15 15.62
CA PRO A 54 -21.08 -2.74 15.25
C PRO A 54 -19.65 -2.37 14.81
N TYR A 55 -18.66 -3.14 15.22
CA TYR A 55 -17.25 -2.93 14.88
C TYR A 55 -16.82 -3.67 13.61
N ILE A 56 -17.65 -4.58 13.08
CA ILE A 56 -17.35 -5.34 11.87
C ILE A 56 -18.01 -4.65 10.68
N LYS A 57 -17.18 -3.98 9.87
CA LYS A 57 -17.65 -3.30 8.63
C LYS A 57 -17.31 -4.15 7.42
N ALA A 58 -18.12 -5.17 7.14
CA ALA A 58 -17.90 -6.11 6.05
C ALA A 58 -17.93 -5.40 4.68
N LEU A 59 -16.98 -5.73 3.81
CA LEU A 59 -16.92 -5.21 2.46
C LEU A 59 -17.91 -5.99 1.58
N VAL A 60 -18.90 -5.31 1.01
CA VAL A 60 -19.92 -5.94 0.16
C VAL A 60 -19.50 -5.88 -1.30
N SER A 61 -19.07 -4.71 -1.76
CA SER A 61 -18.64 -4.51 -3.13
C SER A 61 -17.62 -3.39 -3.24
N VAL A 62 -16.85 -3.43 -4.32
CA VAL A 62 -15.85 -2.43 -4.67
C VAL A 62 -16.22 -1.90 -6.05
N GLY A 63 -16.44 -0.59 -6.17
CA GLY A 63 -16.40 0.07 -7.48
C GLY A 63 -14.94 0.19 -7.92
N ILE A 64 -14.58 -0.37 -9.07
CA ILE A 64 -13.18 -0.36 -9.58
C ILE A 64 -13.03 0.69 -10.69
N PRO A 65 -12.35 1.82 -10.41
CA PRO A 65 -11.63 2.58 -11.43
C PRO A 65 -10.11 2.41 -11.29
N ASN A 66 -9.36 2.64 -12.38
CA ASN A 66 -7.92 2.37 -12.50
C ASN A 66 -7.05 3.13 -11.47
N ALA A 67 -5.99 2.45 -11.03
CA ALA A 67 -5.17 2.81 -9.89
C ALA A 67 -4.22 3.99 -10.13
N THR A 68 -4.41 5.10 -9.39
CA THR A 68 -3.31 5.99 -8.99
C THR A 68 -3.65 6.79 -7.73
N GLY A 69 -2.85 6.59 -6.68
CA GLY A 69 -2.54 7.50 -5.55
C GLY A 69 -3.65 8.33 -4.89
N PHE A 70 -4.00 7.99 -3.64
CA PHE A 70 -4.92 8.78 -2.79
C PHE A 70 -4.27 10.08 -2.31
N PRO A 71 -4.73 11.27 -2.76
CA PRO A 71 -4.10 12.55 -2.41
C PRO A 71 -4.12 12.83 -0.90
N GLU A 72 -5.16 12.36 -0.19
CA GLU A 72 -5.34 12.57 1.25
C GLU A 72 -4.24 11.88 2.07
N LEU A 73 -3.67 10.79 1.55
CA LEU A 73 -2.62 10.02 2.21
C LEU A 73 -1.21 10.48 1.85
N LYS A 74 -1.07 11.44 0.93
CA LYS A 74 0.23 11.92 0.45
C LYS A 74 1.10 12.48 1.58
N ASN A 75 0.53 13.34 2.41
CA ASN A 75 1.28 13.98 3.51
C ASN A 75 1.68 12.95 4.57
N VAL A 76 0.75 12.07 4.95
CA VAL A 76 1.01 10.97 5.91
C VAL A 76 2.15 10.08 5.42
N ARG A 77 2.16 9.72 4.14
CA ARG A 77 3.23 8.92 3.55
C ARG A 77 4.59 9.62 3.65
N VAL A 78 4.64 10.94 3.38
CA VAL A 78 5.87 11.73 3.48
C VAL A 78 6.37 11.82 4.92
N ASP A 79 5.48 12.01 5.88
CA ASP A 79 5.84 12.05 7.30
C ASP A 79 6.41 10.70 7.76
N VAL A 80 5.76 9.59 7.39
CA VAL A 80 6.26 8.25 7.69
C VAL A 80 7.61 8.00 7.01
N GLN A 81 7.78 8.40 5.76
CA GLN A 81 9.07 8.28 5.06
C GLN A 81 10.18 9.04 5.79
N THR A 82 9.89 10.25 6.27
CA THR A 82 10.84 11.07 7.03
C THR A 82 11.28 10.38 8.33
N VAL A 83 10.35 9.72 9.03
CA VAL A 83 10.67 8.93 10.23
C VAL A 83 11.55 7.73 9.90
N ILE A 84 11.25 7.02 8.80
CA ILE A 84 12.04 5.89 8.33
C ILE A 84 13.45 6.34 7.97
N ASP A 85 13.59 7.42 7.22
CA ASP A 85 14.89 7.94 6.78
C ASP A 85 15.74 8.36 7.98
N LYS A 86 15.13 8.99 9.00
CA LYS A 86 15.82 9.30 10.26
C LYS A 86 16.26 8.05 11.01
N ALA A 87 15.44 7.00 11.05
CA ALA A 87 15.78 5.73 11.69
C ALA A 87 16.94 5.01 10.95
N LYS A 88 16.96 5.06 9.62
CA LYS A 88 18.05 4.53 8.80
C LYS A 88 19.33 5.34 8.96
N ALA A 89 19.25 6.67 8.91
CA ALA A 89 20.40 7.56 9.08
C ALA A 89 21.06 7.44 10.46
N SER A 90 20.28 7.14 11.50
CA SER A 90 20.80 6.88 12.85
C SER A 90 21.32 5.46 13.07
N GLY A 91 21.24 4.57 12.06
CA GLY A 91 21.68 3.18 12.14
C GLY A 91 20.78 2.28 12.99
N ASN A 92 19.58 2.75 13.36
CA ASN A 92 18.62 1.98 14.17
C ASN A 92 17.83 0.94 13.36
N ALA A 93 17.76 1.12 12.04
CA ALA A 93 17.14 0.17 11.12
C ALA A 93 17.95 0.09 9.82
N THR A 94 18.07 -1.12 9.24
CA THR A 94 18.63 -1.30 7.90
C THR A 94 17.54 -1.15 6.85
N ASP A 95 16.46 -1.93 7.03
CA ASP A 95 15.36 -2.06 6.10
C ASP A 95 14.04 -1.91 6.85
N VAL A 96 13.10 -1.19 6.23
CA VAL A 96 11.80 -0.91 6.83
C VAL A 96 10.77 -1.00 5.71
N GLY A 97 9.76 -1.84 5.93
CA GLY A 97 8.56 -1.92 5.12
C GLY A 97 7.35 -1.45 5.93
N VAL A 98 6.46 -0.67 5.32
CA VAL A 98 5.23 -0.19 5.94
C VAL A 98 4.06 -0.41 5.00
N TYR A 99 3.00 -1.01 5.56
CA TYR A 99 1.69 -1.11 4.91
C TYR A 99 0.65 -0.40 5.78
N PHE A 100 0.02 0.64 5.25
CA PHE A 100 -1.03 1.39 5.95
C PHE A 100 -2.32 1.37 5.14
N ARG A 101 -3.45 1.06 5.80
CA ARG A 101 -4.77 0.98 5.18
C ARG A 101 -5.85 1.57 6.08
N LEU A 102 -6.65 2.48 5.54
CA LEU A 102 -7.80 3.05 6.23
C LEU A 102 -8.99 2.08 6.22
N PRO A 103 -9.60 1.79 7.39
CA PRO A 103 -10.76 0.89 7.48
C PRO A 103 -12.01 1.43 6.78
N THR A 104 -12.17 2.74 6.69
CA THR A 104 -13.42 3.36 6.20
C THR A 104 -13.53 3.32 4.68
N ASN A 105 -12.56 3.89 3.97
CA ASN A 105 -12.58 4.08 2.53
C ASN A 105 -11.60 3.18 1.76
N ALA A 106 -10.94 2.24 2.44
CA ALA A 106 -9.95 1.34 1.84
C ALA A 106 -8.79 2.05 1.11
N HIS A 107 -8.59 3.35 1.36
CA HIS A 107 -7.40 4.05 0.90
C HIS A 107 -6.20 3.48 1.63
N TRP A 108 -5.10 3.30 0.91
CA TRP A 108 -3.89 2.69 1.45
C TRP A 108 -2.64 3.28 0.80
N PHE A 109 -1.51 3.13 1.47
CA PHE A 109 -0.20 3.35 0.88
C PHE A 109 0.80 2.33 1.41
N GLY A 110 1.81 2.05 0.59
CA GLY A 110 2.96 1.23 0.92
C GLY A 110 4.27 2.02 0.85
N ILE A 111 5.22 1.63 1.69
CA ILE A 111 6.63 1.95 1.59
C ILE A 111 7.37 0.62 1.66
N ASN A 112 8.06 0.23 0.58
CA ASN A 112 8.76 -1.06 0.51
C ASN A 112 7.85 -2.25 0.87
N GLU A 113 6.57 -2.17 0.51
CA GLU A 113 5.55 -3.12 0.93
C GLU A 113 5.70 -4.51 0.29
N ASN A 114 6.48 -4.60 -0.79
CA ASN A 114 6.76 -5.84 -1.51
C ASN A 114 8.09 -6.49 -1.06
N ASP A 115 8.83 -5.86 -0.14
CA ASP A 115 10.05 -6.42 0.41
C ASP A 115 9.72 -7.61 1.33
N THR A 116 10.59 -8.61 1.33
CA THR A 116 10.41 -9.82 2.14
C THR A 116 11.07 -9.66 3.51
N PHE A 117 10.31 -9.86 4.59
CA PHE A 117 10.79 -9.82 5.97
C PHE A 117 10.57 -11.16 6.67
N ASP A 118 11.42 -11.48 7.65
CA ASP A 118 11.13 -12.56 8.59
C ASP A 118 9.96 -12.12 9.49
N PRO A 119 8.82 -12.82 9.47
CA PRO A 119 7.66 -12.45 10.28
C PRO A 119 7.92 -12.58 11.79
N GLY A 120 8.94 -13.34 12.21
CA GLY A 120 9.25 -13.55 13.62
C GLY A 120 8.02 -14.01 14.41
N SER A 121 7.69 -13.31 15.50
CA SER A 121 6.48 -13.64 16.29
C SER A 121 5.15 -13.22 15.63
N LEU A 122 5.15 -12.42 14.56
CA LEU A 122 3.90 -12.05 13.86
C LEU A 122 3.20 -13.26 13.25
N ILE A 123 3.94 -14.34 12.95
CA ILE A 123 3.36 -15.60 12.46
C ILE A 123 2.32 -16.21 13.42
N LYS A 124 2.38 -15.87 14.71
CA LYS A 124 1.40 -16.35 15.70
C LYS A 124 -0.02 -15.83 15.41
N ALA A 125 -0.16 -14.66 14.79
CA ALA A 125 -1.45 -14.08 14.46
C ALA A 125 -2.23 -14.91 13.42
N PRO A 126 -1.68 -15.26 12.23
CA PRO A 126 -2.38 -16.13 11.29
C PRO A 126 -2.56 -17.56 11.82
N ILE A 127 -1.64 -18.07 12.66
CA ILE A 127 -1.82 -19.36 13.34
C ILE A 127 -3.06 -19.31 14.26
N MET A 128 -3.20 -18.25 15.05
CA MET A 128 -4.36 -18.06 15.92
C MET A 128 -5.64 -17.88 15.09
N ALA A 129 -5.59 -17.14 13.99
CA ALA A 129 -6.74 -16.98 13.10
C ALA A 129 -7.20 -18.33 12.51
N ALA A 130 -6.26 -19.19 12.10
CA ALA A 130 -6.57 -20.55 11.66
C ALA A 130 -7.19 -21.38 12.79
N TYR A 131 -6.62 -21.32 14.00
CA TYR A 131 -7.14 -22.04 15.16
C TYR A 131 -8.56 -21.61 15.55
N LEU A 132 -8.84 -20.30 15.50
CA LEU A 132 -10.19 -19.77 15.73
C LEU A 132 -11.16 -20.22 14.63
N LYS A 133 -10.69 -20.32 13.38
CA LYS A 133 -11.52 -20.81 12.27
C LYS A 133 -11.89 -22.28 12.43
N ASP A 134 -10.97 -23.10 12.95
CA ASP A 134 -11.25 -24.50 13.28
C ASP A 134 -12.26 -24.60 14.44
N ALA A 135 -12.17 -23.70 15.43
CA ALA A 135 -13.09 -23.66 16.56
C ALA A 135 -14.55 -23.32 16.18
N GLU A 136 -14.78 -22.67 15.03
CA GLU A 136 -16.13 -22.48 14.49
C GLU A 136 -16.82 -23.81 14.12
N HIS A 137 -16.05 -24.85 13.79
CA HIS A 137 -16.56 -26.17 13.42
C HIS A 137 -16.51 -27.15 14.60
N ASP A 138 -15.46 -27.08 15.42
CA ASP A 138 -15.31 -27.89 16.64
C ASP A 138 -15.02 -26.99 17.85
N PRO A 139 -16.06 -26.55 18.60
CA PRO A 139 -15.88 -25.68 19.76
C PRO A 139 -15.00 -26.28 20.87
N TRP A 140 -14.94 -27.61 20.96
CA TRP A 140 -14.16 -28.32 21.99
C TRP A 140 -12.65 -28.24 21.77
N ILE A 141 -12.20 -27.78 20.60
CA ILE A 141 -10.78 -27.64 20.30
C ILE A 141 -10.07 -26.73 21.32
N MET A 142 -10.76 -25.70 21.82
CA MET A 142 -10.20 -24.78 22.83
C MET A 142 -9.97 -25.44 24.20
N GLU A 143 -10.68 -26.53 24.49
CA GLU A 143 -10.57 -27.26 25.76
C GLU A 143 -9.52 -28.39 25.70
N ARG A 144 -8.97 -28.69 24.52
CA ARG A 144 -8.00 -29.76 24.34
C ARG A 144 -6.74 -29.48 25.15
N ARG A 145 -6.38 -30.42 26.02
CA ARG A 145 -5.13 -30.37 26.78
C ARG A 145 -3.97 -30.81 25.89
N ILE A 146 -3.00 -29.93 25.72
CA ILE A 146 -1.78 -30.22 24.95
C ILE A 146 -0.68 -30.64 25.93
N ARG A 147 -0.12 -31.84 25.75
CA ARG A 147 1.02 -32.30 26.55
C ARG A 147 2.27 -31.54 26.10
N TYR A 148 2.80 -30.68 26.95
CA TYR A 148 4.08 -30.03 26.72
C TYR A 148 5.22 -31.04 26.93
N SER A 149 5.80 -31.53 25.83
CA SER A 149 7.09 -32.20 25.87
C SER A 149 8.19 -31.15 25.69
N ARG A 150 9.10 -31.05 26.65
CA ARG A 150 10.27 -30.18 26.52
C ARG A 150 11.04 -30.61 25.27
N VAL A 151 11.06 -29.75 24.26
CA VAL A 151 11.89 -29.97 23.07
C VAL A 151 13.33 -29.91 23.54
N LYS A 152 14.05 -31.03 23.47
CA LYS A 152 15.52 -30.99 23.55
C LYS A 152 15.95 -30.15 22.35
N MET A 153 16.55 -28.98 22.59
CA MET A 153 17.19 -28.23 21.52
C MET A 153 18.10 -29.21 20.79
N ILE A 154 17.78 -29.50 19.54
CA ILE A 154 18.68 -30.23 18.66
C ILE A 154 19.93 -29.36 18.63
N SER A 155 21.03 -29.85 19.17
CA SER A 155 22.30 -29.16 19.10
C SER A 155 22.60 -28.97 17.63
N PHE A 156 22.52 -27.73 17.13
CA PHE A 156 22.97 -27.44 15.78
C PHE A 156 24.43 -27.89 15.69
N PRO A 157 24.77 -28.79 14.75
CA PRO A 157 26.15 -29.24 14.63
C PRO A 157 27.03 -28.02 14.39
N THR A 158 28.00 -27.83 15.26
CA THR A 158 28.87 -26.65 15.36
C THR A 158 29.65 -26.35 14.07
N ARG A 159 29.63 -27.26 13.07
CA ARG A 159 30.26 -27.09 11.76
C ARG A 159 29.64 -26.02 10.87
N LEU A 160 28.37 -25.64 11.05
CA LEU A 160 27.74 -24.58 10.25
C LEU A 160 27.97 -23.16 10.80
N ARG A 161 28.72 -23.01 11.89
CA ARG A 161 28.95 -21.72 12.56
C ARG A 161 30.07 -20.86 11.94
N ARG A 162 30.77 -21.34 10.90
CA ARG A 162 31.94 -20.65 10.34
C ARG A 162 31.63 -19.50 9.37
N ASN A 163 30.43 -19.44 8.78
CA ASN A 163 30.11 -18.45 7.74
C ASN A 163 28.99 -17.45 8.09
N PHE A 164 28.55 -17.37 9.33
CA PHE A 164 27.68 -16.27 9.74
C PHE A 164 28.54 -15.04 10.06
N PRO A 165 28.36 -13.89 9.38
CA PRO A 165 29.01 -12.66 9.79
C PRO A 165 28.65 -12.36 11.24
N ARG A 166 29.65 -12.02 12.05
CA ARG A 166 29.47 -11.64 13.45
C ARG A 166 28.55 -10.43 13.50
N VAL A 167 27.27 -10.65 13.81
CA VAL A 167 26.39 -9.57 14.23
C VAL A 167 27.02 -8.99 15.50
N HIS A 168 27.49 -7.75 15.41
CA HIS A 168 28.03 -7.03 16.55
C HIS A 168 26.92 -6.93 17.62
N THR A 169 27.02 -7.76 18.64
CA THR A 169 26.19 -7.65 19.82
C THR A 169 26.50 -6.31 20.49
N LEU A 170 25.58 -5.35 20.40
CA LEU A 170 25.61 -4.15 21.22
C LEU A 170 25.61 -4.59 22.69
N ARG A 171 26.73 -4.30 23.36
CA ARG A 171 26.99 -4.59 24.76
C ARG A 171 25.97 -3.81 25.60
N LYS A 172 24.95 -4.49 26.12
CA LYS A 172 24.06 -3.92 27.14
C LYS A 172 24.84 -3.78 28.45
N ASN A 173 25.51 -2.64 28.62
CA ASN A 173 25.96 -2.16 29.93
C ASN A 173 24.73 -1.61 30.67
N CYS A 174 23.93 -2.50 31.27
CA CYS A 174 23.04 -2.10 32.36
C CYS A 174 23.84 -2.21 33.65
N LEU A 175 24.45 -1.10 34.06
CA LEU A 175 24.97 -0.88 35.39
C LEU A 175 23.76 -0.73 36.34
N ARG A 176 23.64 -1.65 37.32
CA ARG A 176 23.12 -1.34 38.66
C ARG A 176 24.30 -0.81 39.50
N PRO A 177 24.08 0.07 40.47
CA PRO A 177 23.48 -0.32 41.76
C PRO A 177 22.00 0.03 41.89
#